data_AF-A0A412AUP3-F1
#
_entry.id   AF-A0A412AUP3-F1
#
_cell.length_a   1.000
_cell.length_b   1.000
_cell.length_c   1.000
_cell.angle_alpha   90.00
_cell.angle_beta   90.00
_cell.angle_gamma   90.00
#
_symmetry.space_group_name_H-M   'P 1'
#
loop_
_entity.id
_entity.type
_entity.pdbx_description
1 polymer ?
#
loop_
_entity_poly.entity_id
_entity_poly.type
_entity_poly.pdbx_seq_one_letter_code
_entity_poly.pdbx_strand_id
1 'polypeptide(L)'
;MTKVIILSREDFEKLSEDVSPEYPFLKDNREHMSADPGGLFRCLMARAEGEKECLLIAQDGDALYLGYGKDCRKVYLKGVSEEYIILEEPKAYQEHAAFYHRPRSVDDINGQNPMRPAPEQETSFQVEQETVLTDEQYRSFLKNGFMNDQPFLFGSRDKMWFDPGKLCWHCVLVRGENSKDGVLIETEGYNYARYAAFIPDCEKLRLRDVPIHYEYPAKAPQKQKRRYWENVR
;
A
#
# COMPACT_ATOMS: atom_id res chain seq x y z
N MET A 1 -19.04 -15.55 8.11
CA MET A 1 -17.60 -15.26 8.30
C MET A 1 -16.95 -15.27 6.93
N THR A 2 -16.15 -14.27 6.60
CA THR A 2 -15.51 -14.18 5.27
C THR A 2 -14.06 -14.62 5.28
N LYS A 3 -13.33 -14.32 6.35
CA LYS A 3 -11.92 -14.71 6.54
C LYS A 3 -11.56 -14.72 8.03
N VAL A 4 -10.57 -15.54 8.39
CA VAL A 4 -10.03 -15.61 9.75
C VAL A 4 -8.61 -15.07 9.75
N ILE A 5 -8.34 -14.11 10.64
CA ILE A 5 -7.03 -13.53 10.90
C ILE A 5 -6.48 -14.19 12.17
N ILE A 6 -5.33 -14.84 12.04
CA ILE A 6 -4.63 -15.50 13.14
C ILE A 6 -3.47 -14.59 13.59
N LEU A 7 -3.48 -14.24 14.87
CA LEU A 7 -2.51 -13.37 15.51
C LEU A 7 -1.71 -14.12 16.59
N SER A 8 -0.55 -13.54 16.95
CA SER A 8 0.07 -13.90 18.23
C SER A 8 -0.84 -13.49 19.39
N ARG A 9 -0.66 -14.08 20.56
CA ARG A 9 -1.44 -13.71 21.74
C ARG A 9 -1.24 -12.23 22.12
N GLU A 10 0.01 -11.76 22.07
CA GLU A 10 0.35 -10.37 22.37
C GLU A 10 -0.35 -9.41 21.39
N ASP A 11 -0.34 -9.73 20.09
CA ASP A 11 -0.98 -8.91 19.08
C ASP A 11 -2.51 -8.93 19.19
N PHE A 12 -3.10 -10.07 19.54
CA PHE A 12 -4.53 -10.14 19.79
C PHE A 12 -4.95 -9.30 21.00
N GLU A 13 -4.18 -9.36 22.09
CA GLU A 13 -4.41 -8.53 23.28
C GLU A 13 -4.36 -7.03 22.90
N LYS A 14 -3.31 -6.59 22.19
CA LYS A 14 -3.20 -5.21 21.68
C LYS A 14 -4.38 -4.79 20.81
N LEU A 15 -4.73 -5.61 19.80
CA LEU A 15 -5.86 -5.33 18.92
C LEU A 15 -7.17 -5.24 19.71
N SER A 16 -7.35 -6.07 20.74
CA SER A 16 -8.59 -6.09 21.53
C SER A 16 -8.77 -4.90 22.46
N GLU A 17 -7.67 -4.24 22.85
CA GLU A 17 -7.70 -3.04 23.71
C GLU A 17 -8.14 -1.79 22.93
N ASP A 18 -7.61 -1.59 21.72
CA ASP A 18 -7.96 -0.46 20.86
C ASP A 18 -7.93 -0.86 19.37
N VAL A 19 -9.12 -0.97 18.76
CA VAL A 19 -9.23 -1.29 17.34
C VAL A 19 -9.34 -0.01 16.53
N SER A 20 -8.25 0.37 15.88
CA SER A 20 -8.22 1.49 14.94
C SER A 20 -8.59 1.03 13.52
N PRO A 21 -9.43 1.77 12.77
CA PRO A 21 -9.66 1.48 11.35
C PRO A 21 -8.42 1.66 10.47
N GLU A 22 -7.34 2.25 11.02
CA GLU A 22 -6.07 2.48 10.33
C GLU A 22 -5.09 1.30 10.42
N TYR A 23 -5.50 0.18 11.05
CA TYR A 23 -4.74 -1.04 10.96
C TYR A 23 -4.62 -1.51 9.49
N PRO A 24 -3.40 -1.79 8.98
CA PRO A 24 -3.19 -2.18 7.58
C PRO A 24 -4.05 -3.37 7.15
N PHE A 25 -4.10 -4.41 7.99
CA PHE A 25 -4.85 -5.63 7.66
C PHE A 25 -6.37 -5.39 7.53
N LEU A 26 -6.95 -4.40 8.21
CA LEU A 26 -8.38 -4.09 8.06
C LEU A 26 -8.65 -3.50 6.68
N LYS A 27 -7.76 -2.65 6.21
CA LYS A 27 -7.89 -2.02 4.90
C LYS A 27 -7.63 -3.02 3.77
N ASP A 28 -6.62 -3.87 3.91
CA ASP A 28 -6.30 -4.95 2.95
C ASP A 28 -7.47 -5.94 2.80
N ASN A 29 -8.27 -6.11 3.86
CA ASN A 29 -9.40 -7.03 3.89
C ASN A 29 -10.76 -6.31 3.80
N ARG A 30 -10.79 -5.04 3.38
CA ARG A 30 -12.01 -4.21 3.34
C ARG A 30 -13.10 -4.83 2.45
N GLU A 31 -12.74 -5.41 1.32
CA GLU A 31 -13.67 -6.08 0.39
C GLU A 31 -14.33 -7.34 0.98
N HIS A 32 -13.77 -7.89 2.06
CA HIS A 32 -14.33 -9.03 2.79
C HIS A 32 -15.27 -8.60 3.91
N MET A 33 -15.43 -7.29 4.15
CA MET A 33 -16.27 -6.74 5.20
C MET A 33 -17.46 -5.97 4.63
N SER A 34 -18.60 -6.05 5.31
CA SER A 34 -19.78 -5.20 5.06
C SER A 34 -20.71 -5.23 6.27
N ALA A 35 -21.43 -4.14 6.49
CA ALA A 35 -22.51 -4.05 7.46
C ALA A 35 -23.78 -3.55 6.77
N ASP A 36 -24.65 -4.48 6.34
CA ASP A 36 -25.86 -4.12 5.63
C ASP A 36 -26.92 -3.57 6.61
N PRO A 37 -27.70 -2.54 6.23
CA PRO A 37 -28.78 -1.98 7.07
C PRO A 37 -29.85 -3.00 7.53
N GLY A 38 -29.88 -4.20 6.95
CA GLY A 38 -30.74 -5.32 7.35
C GLY A 38 -30.18 -6.21 8.47
N GLY A 39 -29.02 -5.87 9.04
CA GLY A 39 -28.38 -6.62 10.13
C GLY A 39 -27.56 -7.83 9.67
N LEU A 40 -27.31 -7.96 8.37
CA LEU A 40 -26.37 -8.94 7.84
C LEU A 40 -24.96 -8.33 7.86
N PHE A 41 -24.06 -8.96 8.60
CA PHE A 41 -22.66 -8.55 8.66
C PHE A 41 -21.77 -9.60 8.00
N ARG A 42 -20.92 -9.14 7.07
CA ARG A 42 -19.75 -9.92 6.65
C ARG A 42 -18.59 -9.46 7.51
N CYS A 43 -18.15 -10.34 8.39
CA CYS A 43 -17.08 -10.06 9.33
C CYS A 43 -15.80 -10.82 8.99
N LEU A 44 -14.67 -10.19 9.31
CA LEU A 44 -13.42 -10.87 9.65
C LEU A 44 -13.52 -11.40 11.08
N MET A 45 -12.88 -12.54 11.34
CA MET A 45 -12.64 -13.03 12.69
C MET A 45 -11.15 -12.90 13.00
N ALA A 46 -10.76 -12.05 13.94
CA ALA A 46 -9.43 -12.05 14.52
C ALA A 46 -9.41 -12.96 15.76
N ARG A 47 -8.40 -13.83 15.86
CA ARG A 47 -8.18 -14.67 17.05
C ARG A 47 -6.70 -14.95 17.27
N ALA A 48 -6.32 -15.22 18.51
CA ALA A 48 -5.04 -15.82 18.81
C ALA A 48 -5.05 -17.34 18.55
N GLU A 49 -3.89 -17.88 18.20
CA GLU A 49 -3.71 -19.33 18.04
C GLU A 49 -3.98 -20.07 19.36
N GLY A 50 -4.76 -21.15 19.31
CA GLY A 50 -5.11 -21.95 20.49
C GLY A 50 -6.16 -21.34 21.42
N GLU A 51 -6.46 -20.04 21.29
CA GLU A 51 -7.44 -19.34 22.12
C GLU A 51 -8.88 -19.57 21.65
N LYS A 52 -9.82 -19.48 22.59
CA LYS A 52 -11.26 -19.61 22.33
C LYS A 52 -11.90 -18.27 21.99
N GLU A 53 -11.34 -17.18 22.48
CA GLU A 53 -11.90 -15.85 22.30
C GLU A 53 -11.56 -15.33 20.90
N CYS A 54 -12.45 -14.51 20.36
CA CYS A 54 -12.26 -13.89 19.06
C CYS A 54 -12.93 -12.54 18.99
N LEU A 55 -12.39 -11.70 18.12
CA LEU A 55 -12.96 -10.42 17.74
C LEU A 55 -13.55 -10.54 16.34
N LEU A 56 -14.79 -10.11 16.18
CA LEU A 56 -15.49 -10.00 14.91
C LEU A 56 -15.43 -8.55 14.48
N ILE A 57 -14.96 -8.33 13.26
CA ILE A 57 -14.76 -6.98 12.72
C ILE A 57 -15.51 -6.89 11.41
N ALA A 58 -16.41 -5.91 11.29
CA ALA A 58 -17.07 -5.54 10.05
C ALA A 58 -16.91 -4.03 9.83
N GLN A 59 -17.04 -3.60 8.58
CA GLN A 59 -16.86 -2.21 8.19
C GLN A 59 -17.92 -1.83 7.16
N ASP A 60 -18.44 -0.61 7.28
CA ASP A 60 -19.24 0.04 6.23
C ASP A 60 -18.82 1.51 6.14
N GLY A 61 -18.30 1.90 4.97
CA GLY A 61 -17.60 3.18 4.81
C GLY A 61 -16.48 3.35 5.86
N ASP A 62 -16.59 4.41 6.65
CA ASP A 62 -15.67 4.73 7.75
C ASP A 62 -16.12 4.16 9.11
N ALA A 63 -17.32 3.56 9.18
CA ALA A 63 -17.84 2.98 10.42
C ALA A 63 -17.29 1.56 10.63
N LEU A 64 -16.68 1.33 11.79
CA LEU A 64 -16.20 0.02 12.23
C LEU A 64 -17.17 -0.59 13.24
N TYR A 65 -17.56 -1.84 13.01
CA TYR A 65 -18.45 -2.61 13.87
C TYR A 65 -17.67 -3.76 14.50
N LEU A 66 -17.67 -3.79 15.83
CA LEU A 66 -16.93 -4.77 16.62
C LEU A 66 -17.89 -5.68 17.38
N GLY A 67 -17.64 -6.98 17.30
CA GLY A 67 -18.35 -7.98 18.09
C GLY A 67 -17.34 -8.87 18.82
N TYR A 68 -17.58 -9.15 20.09
CA TYR A 68 -16.70 -10.04 20.84
C TYR A 68 -17.33 -11.43 21.01
N GLY A 69 -16.59 -12.46 20.61
CA GLY A 69 -17.00 -13.86 20.67
C GLY A 69 -16.22 -14.64 21.72
N LYS A 70 -16.91 -15.20 22.72
CA LYS A 70 -16.29 -15.99 23.81
C LYS A 70 -15.80 -17.39 23.40
N ASP A 71 -16.28 -17.91 22.28
CA ASP A 71 -15.88 -19.25 21.79
C ASP A 71 -15.98 -19.33 20.26
N CYS A 72 -14.87 -19.10 19.58
CA CYS A 72 -14.72 -19.12 18.13
C CYS A 72 -15.04 -20.51 17.53
N ARG A 73 -14.92 -21.58 18.33
CA ARG A 73 -15.22 -22.96 17.89
C ARG A 73 -16.71 -23.20 17.67
N LYS A 74 -17.56 -22.32 18.21
CA LYS A 74 -19.02 -22.36 17.98
C LYS A 74 -19.42 -21.67 16.68
N VAL A 75 -18.47 -21.03 16.00
CA VAL A 75 -18.70 -20.38 14.71
C VAL A 75 -18.42 -21.39 13.59
N TYR A 76 -19.30 -21.47 12.61
CA TYR A 76 -19.09 -22.31 11.44
C TYR A 76 -18.03 -21.69 10.52
N LEU A 77 -16.84 -22.31 10.46
CA LEU A 77 -15.69 -21.83 9.70
C LEU A 77 -15.33 -22.71 8.49
N LYS A 78 -16.14 -23.72 8.16
CA LYS A 78 -15.80 -24.65 7.08
C LYS A 78 -15.71 -23.91 5.74
N GLY A 79 -14.53 -23.95 5.11
CA GLY A 79 -14.27 -23.30 3.83
C GLY A 79 -13.91 -21.81 3.91
N VAL A 80 -13.72 -21.27 5.11
CA VAL A 80 -13.22 -19.90 5.33
C VAL A 80 -11.70 -19.92 5.29
N SER A 81 -11.08 -18.98 4.59
CA SER A 81 -9.62 -18.86 4.54
C SER A 81 -9.05 -18.33 5.85
N GLU A 82 -7.87 -18.83 6.22
CA GLU A 82 -7.10 -18.37 7.38
C GLU A 82 -5.86 -17.63 6.88
N GLU A 83 -5.57 -16.47 7.46
CA GLU A 83 -4.36 -15.69 7.21
C GLU A 83 -3.64 -15.43 8.52
N TYR A 84 -2.37 -15.81 8.59
CA TYR A 84 -1.49 -15.50 9.70
C TYR A 84 -0.82 -14.16 9.44
N ILE A 85 -0.98 -13.20 10.35
CA ILE A 85 -0.37 -11.88 10.23
C ILE A 85 0.41 -11.51 11.48
N ILE A 86 1.40 -10.64 11.31
CA ILE A 86 1.99 -9.87 12.40
C ILE A 86 1.21 -8.56 12.45
N LEU A 87 0.76 -8.14 13.64
CA LEU A 87 0.00 -6.90 13.76
C LEU A 87 0.93 -5.71 13.61
N GLU A 88 0.88 -5.09 12.43
CA GLU A 88 1.53 -3.80 12.18
C GLU A 88 0.77 -2.68 12.88
N GLU A 89 1.49 -1.72 13.46
CA GLU A 89 0.89 -0.55 14.10
C GLU A 89 -0.03 0.22 13.13
N PRO A 90 -1.13 0.84 13.63
CA PRO A 90 -2.02 1.61 12.77
C PRO A 90 -1.26 2.68 12.00
N LYS A 91 -1.41 2.66 10.68
CA LYS A 91 -0.71 3.58 9.78
C LYS A 91 -1.71 4.26 8.87
N ALA A 92 -1.79 5.58 8.98
CA ALA A 92 -2.54 6.39 8.04
C ALA A 92 -1.85 6.35 6.67
N TYR A 93 -2.41 5.55 5.76
CA TYR A 93 -1.92 5.45 4.39
C TYR A 93 -2.35 6.67 3.59
N GLN A 94 -1.44 7.18 2.76
CA GLN A 94 -1.77 8.14 1.73
C GLN A 94 -2.43 7.38 0.57
N GLU A 95 -3.70 7.68 0.33
CA GLU A 95 -4.52 7.07 -0.74
C GLU A 95 -4.88 8.06 -1.85
N HIS A 96 -4.59 9.35 -1.64
CA HIS A 96 -4.88 10.44 -2.56
C HIS A 96 -3.61 11.23 -2.90
N ALA A 97 -3.56 11.75 -4.12
CA ALA A 97 -2.47 12.58 -4.59
C ALA A 97 -2.95 13.60 -5.63
N ALA A 98 -2.28 14.73 -5.69
CA ALA A 98 -2.48 15.75 -6.70
C ALA A 98 -1.44 15.57 -7.83
N PHE A 99 -1.89 15.07 -8.98
CA PHE A 99 -1.03 14.90 -10.15
C PHE A 99 -0.85 16.22 -10.89
N TYR A 100 0.32 16.43 -11.47
CA TYR A 100 0.61 17.59 -12.31
C TYR A 100 0.79 17.12 -13.75
N HIS A 101 0.22 17.86 -14.70
CA HIS A 101 0.41 17.60 -16.13
C HIS A 101 1.74 18.18 -16.62
N ARG A 102 2.55 17.33 -17.25
CA ARG A 102 3.87 17.66 -17.84
C ARG A 102 4.78 18.49 -16.93
N PRO A 103 5.03 18.07 -15.68
CA PRO A 103 5.99 18.73 -14.81
C PRO A 103 7.40 18.62 -15.41
N ARG A 104 8.21 19.65 -15.24
CA ARG A 104 9.58 19.72 -15.77
C ARG A 104 10.61 19.10 -14.84
N SER A 105 10.37 19.18 -13.54
CA SER A 105 11.21 18.63 -12.47
C SER A 105 10.39 18.36 -11.22
N VAL A 106 11.03 17.76 -10.21
CA VAL A 106 10.40 17.52 -8.91
C VAL A 106 9.94 18.81 -8.22
N ASP A 107 10.61 19.95 -8.44
CA ASP A 107 10.27 21.23 -7.82
C ASP A 107 8.86 21.70 -8.19
N ASP A 108 8.39 21.34 -9.40
CA ASP A 108 7.04 21.64 -9.88
C ASP A 108 5.96 20.93 -9.05
N ILE A 109 6.29 19.78 -8.46
CA ILE A 109 5.31 18.87 -7.85
C ILE A 109 5.48 18.69 -6.33
N ASN A 110 6.60 19.14 -5.75
CA ASN A 110 6.89 19.06 -4.32
C ASN A 110 6.57 20.37 -3.56
N GLY A 111 6.03 21.38 -4.24
CA GLY A 111 5.68 22.68 -3.66
C GLY A 111 6.83 23.68 -3.54
N GLN A 112 8.03 23.37 -4.06
CA GLN A 112 9.19 24.27 -4.03
C GLN A 112 9.24 25.24 -5.20
N ASN A 113 8.52 24.99 -6.30
CA ASN A 113 8.49 25.91 -7.43
C ASN A 113 7.75 27.22 -7.10
N PRO A 114 8.42 28.40 -7.16
CA PRO A 114 7.80 29.69 -6.87
C PRO A 114 6.69 30.08 -7.85
N MET A 115 6.68 29.52 -9.06
CA MET A 115 5.64 29.74 -10.07
C MET A 115 4.32 29.04 -9.73
N ARG A 116 4.33 28.09 -8.79
CA ARG A 116 3.16 27.34 -8.32
C ARG A 116 2.30 26.82 -9.48
N PRO A 117 2.82 25.88 -10.30
CA PRO A 117 1.99 25.25 -11.32
C PRO A 117 0.72 24.68 -10.67
N ALA A 118 -0.40 24.73 -11.40
CA ALA A 118 -1.64 24.18 -10.87
C ALA A 118 -1.61 22.65 -11.02
N PRO A 119 -1.85 21.89 -9.93
CA PRO A 119 -2.11 20.47 -10.06
C PRO A 119 -3.49 20.22 -10.67
N GLU A 120 -3.70 19.00 -11.14
CA GLU A 120 -5.02 18.40 -11.32
C GLU A 120 -5.74 18.27 -9.97
N GLN A 121 -7.02 17.94 -10.02
CA GLN A 121 -7.79 17.66 -8.80
C GLN A 121 -7.14 16.50 -8.01
N GLU A 122 -7.06 16.68 -6.69
CA GLU A 122 -6.65 15.61 -5.79
C GLU A 122 -7.67 14.47 -5.86
N THR A 123 -7.16 13.28 -6.21
CA THR A 123 -7.96 12.09 -6.51
C THR A 123 -7.26 10.85 -5.96
N SER A 124 -7.96 9.72 -5.89
CA SER A 124 -7.36 8.49 -5.42
C SER A 124 -6.34 7.95 -6.43
N PHE A 125 -5.42 7.11 -5.96
CA PHE A 125 -4.50 6.41 -6.83
C PHE A 125 -4.31 4.95 -6.41
N GLN A 126 -3.84 4.14 -7.35
CA GLN A 126 -3.43 2.77 -7.18
C GLN A 126 -2.03 2.60 -7.81
N VAL A 127 -1.10 2.05 -7.04
CA VAL A 127 0.24 1.74 -7.53
C VAL A 127 0.22 0.34 -8.14
N GLU A 128 0.47 0.25 -9.45
CA GLU A 128 0.47 -1.01 -10.20
C GLU A 128 1.86 -1.66 -10.27
N GLN A 129 2.91 -0.89 -10.03
CA GLN A 129 4.29 -1.35 -9.97
C GLN A 129 5.17 -0.34 -9.22
N GLU A 130 6.12 -0.86 -8.45
CA GLU A 130 7.27 -0.08 -7.97
C GLU A 130 8.45 -0.23 -8.95
N THR A 131 9.12 0.86 -9.24
CA THR A 131 10.38 0.90 -9.99
C THR A 131 11.46 1.50 -9.12
N VAL A 132 12.41 0.67 -8.72
CA VAL A 132 13.53 1.05 -7.85
C VAL A 132 14.74 1.35 -8.71
N LEU A 133 15.24 2.58 -8.60
CA LEU A 133 16.46 3.06 -9.25
C LEU A 133 17.61 3.14 -8.24
N THR A 134 18.86 3.21 -8.70
CA THR A 134 19.94 3.63 -7.79
C THR A 134 19.69 5.06 -7.34
N ASP A 135 20.23 5.45 -6.19
CA ASP A 135 20.04 6.83 -5.72
C ASP A 135 20.63 7.86 -6.71
N GLU A 136 21.65 7.50 -7.48
CA GLU A 136 22.20 8.37 -8.54
C GLU A 136 21.24 8.51 -9.72
N GLN A 137 20.70 7.40 -10.23
CA GLN A 137 19.69 7.40 -11.29
C GLN A 137 18.44 8.18 -10.87
N TYR A 138 17.99 7.97 -9.63
CA TYR A 138 16.83 8.66 -9.08
C TYR A 138 17.06 10.18 -8.96
N ARG A 139 18.20 10.63 -8.42
CA ARG A 139 18.53 12.07 -8.37
C ARG A 139 18.59 12.70 -9.76
N SER A 140 19.15 11.99 -10.75
CA SER A 140 19.18 12.44 -12.15
C SER A 140 17.77 12.58 -12.72
N PHE A 141 16.92 11.57 -12.47
CA PHE A 141 15.52 11.55 -12.87
C PHE A 141 14.71 12.72 -12.27
N LEU A 142 14.83 12.98 -10.97
CA LEU A 142 14.12 14.10 -10.30
C LEU A 142 14.50 15.47 -10.87
N LYS A 143 15.76 15.64 -11.26
CA LYS A 143 16.29 16.92 -11.74
C LYS A 143 15.85 17.23 -13.17
N ASN A 144 15.99 16.27 -14.07
CA ASN A 144 15.84 16.51 -15.51
C ASN A 144 15.09 15.39 -16.25
N GLY A 145 14.63 14.33 -15.57
CA GLY A 145 14.09 13.13 -16.23
C GLY A 145 12.63 13.21 -16.62
N PHE A 146 11.85 14.13 -16.05
CA PHE A 146 10.38 14.11 -16.20
C PHE A 146 9.89 14.30 -17.63
N MET A 147 10.61 15.11 -18.43
CA MET A 147 10.27 15.41 -19.83
C MET A 147 11.13 14.66 -20.85
N ASN A 148 11.93 13.69 -20.41
CA ASN A 148 12.83 12.91 -21.25
C ASN A 148 12.45 11.43 -21.19
N ASP A 149 12.61 10.71 -22.30
CA ASP A 149 12.33 9.28 -22.33
C ASP A 149 13.18 8.53 -21.30
N GLN A 150 12.51 7.77 -20.43
CA GLN A 150 13.09 6.99 -19.36
C GLN A 150 13.02 5.49 -19.72
N PRO A 151 14.17 4.81 -19.92
CA PRO A 151 14.22 3.38 -20.27
C PRO A 151 13.41 2.48 -19.33
N PHE A 152 13.40 2.80 -18.04
CA PHE A 152 12.69 2.01 -17.02
C PHE A 152 11.15 2.09 -17.13
N LEU A 153 10.59 3.01 -17.93
CA LEU A 153 9.13 3.13 -18.12
C LEU A 153 8.60 2.32 -19.31
N PHE A 154 9.46 1.81 -20.20
CA PHE A 154 9.03 1.15 -21.44
C PHE A 154 8.18 -0.11 -21.17
N GLY A 155 8.53 -0.87 -20.12
CA GLY A 155 7.88 -2.13 -19.77
C GLY A 155 6.62 -1.99 -18.91
N SER A 156 6.21 -0.77 -18.56
CA SER A 156 5.12 -0.52 -17.59
C SER A 156 3.94 0.24 -18.18
N ARG A 157 3.93 0.50 -19.50
CA ARG A 157 2.92 1.33 -20.16
C ARG A 157 1.49 0.81 -20.00
N ASP A 158 1.32 -0.50 -20.01
CA ASP A 158 0.04 -1.19 -19.82
C ASP A 158 -0.47 -1.12 -18.37
N LYS A 159 0.36 -0.61 -17.45
CA LYS A 159 0.07 -0.47 -16.02
C LYS A 159 -0.31 0.96 -15.61
N MET A 160 -0.44 1.87 -16.57
CA MET A 160 -0.69 3.29 -16.32
C MET A 160 -1.93 3.74 -17.10
N TRP A 161 -2.95 4.20 -16.39
CA TRP A 161 -4.16 4.78 -16.97
C TRP A 161 -4.94 5.56 -15.90
N PHE A 162 -5.91 6.35 -16.33
CA PHE A 162 -6.90 6.95 -15.43
C PHE A 162 -8.24 6.23 -15.56
N ASP A 163 -8.83 5.78 -14.45
CA ASP A 163 -10.19 5.23 -14.38
C ASP A 163 -11.19 6.37 -14.10
N PRO A 164 -11.95 6.85 -15.11
CA PRO A 164 -12.90 7.94 -14.92
C PRO A 164 -14.14 7.53 -14.11
N GLY A 165 -14.45 6.24 -14.02
CA GLY A 165 -15.59 5.73 -13.24
C GLY A 165 -15.31 5.77 -11.74
N LYS A 166 -14.05 5.61 -11.34
CA LYS A 166 -13.60 5.68 -9.94
C LYS A 166 -12.89 6.98 -9.58
N LEU A 167 -12.59 7.83 -10.56
CA LEU A 167 -11.69 8.98 -10.42
C LEU A 167 -10.35 8.53 -9.79
N CYS A 168 -9.75 7.47 -10.35
CA CYS A 168 -8.57 6.82 -9.79
C CYS A 168 -7.43 6.75 -10.81
N TRP A 169 -6.25 7.20 -10.41
CA TRP A 169 -5.02 7.03 -11.19
C TRP A 169 -4.40 5.66 -10.95
N HIS A 170 -4.22 4.89 -12.00
CA HIS A 170 -3.34 3.72 -11.99
C HIS A 170 -1.96 4.15 -12.47
N CYS A 171 -0.95 3.95 -11.62
CA CYS A 171 0.34 4.59 -11.79
C CYS A 171 1.51 3.68 -11.39
N VAL A 172 2.71 4.05 -11.84
CA VAL A 172 3.97 3.44 -11.40
C VAL A 172 4.60 4.34 -10.34
N LEU A 173 5.03 3.77 -9.22
CA LEU A 173 5.85 4.46 -8.24
C LEU A 173 7.33 4.33 -8.61
N VAL A 174 8.03 5.44 -8.80
CA VAL A 174 9.48 5.47 -9.02
C VAL A 174 10.17 6.01 -7.77
N ARG A 175 11.14 5.28 -7.22
CA ARG A 175 11.91 5.71 -6.04
C ARG A 175 13.37 5.26 -6.10
N GLY A 176 14.23 5.94 -5.35
CA GLY A 176 15.61 5.51 -5.12
C GLY A 176 15.68 4.33 -4.14
N GLU A 177 16.70 3.50 -4.26
CA GLU A 177 16.91 2.31 -3.44
C GLU A 177 16.94 2.59 -1.92
N ASN A 178 17.47 3.75 -1.50
CA ASN A 178 17.48 4.20 -0.11
C ASN A 178 16.61 5.43 0.14
N SER A 179 15.84 5.86 -0.85
CA SER A 179 15.03 7.08 -0.76
C SER A 179 13.73 6.81 -0.02
N LYS A 180 13.40 7.72 0.89
CA LYS A 180 12.12 7.71 1.61
C LYS A 180 10.99 8.25 0.75
N ASP A 181 11.29 9.22 -0.10
CA ASP A 181 10.35 9.79 -1.06
C ASP A 181 10.27 8.98 -2.38
N GLY A 182 9.29 9.31 -3.20
CA GLY A 182 9.04 8.73 -4.51
C GLY A 182 8.20 9.64 -5.40
N VAL A 183 8.03 9.23 -6.66
CA VAL A 183 7.20 9.93 -7.65
C VAL A 183 6.23 8.92 -8.26
N LEU A 184 4.93 9.19 -8.16
CA LEU A 184 3.92 8.48 -8.94
C LEU A 184 3.93 9.00 -10.37
N ILE A 185 3.87 8.11 -11.34
CA ILE A 185 3.93 8.44 -12.76
C ILE A 185 2.77 7.75 -13.51
N GLU A 186 2.12 8.53 -14.37
CA GLU A 186 1.28 8.05 -15.47
C GLU A 186 1.84 8.66 -16.77
N THR A 187 1.98 7.88 -17.84
CA THR A 187 2.71 8.31 -19.05
C THR A 187 1.83 8.72 -20.22
N GLU A 188 0.51 8.54 -20.18
CA GLU A 188 -0.43 8.75 -21.28
C GLU A 188 0.04 8.05 -22.58
N GLY A 189 0.69 6.89 -22.44
CA GLY A 189 1.29 6.15 -23.55
C GLY A 189 2.63 6.67 -24.07
N TYR A 190 3.27 7.63 -23.39
CA TYR A 190 4.66 8.08 -23.65
C TYR A 190 5.68 7.29 -22.78
N ASN A 191 6.96 7.67 -22.85
CA ASN A 191 8.03 7.08 -22.03
C ASN A 191 8.62 8.08 -21.03
N TYR A 192 7.87 9.12 -20.66
CA TYR A 192 8.29 10.13 -19.69
C TYR A 192 7.11 10.49 -18.78
N ALA A 193 7.36 11.23 -17.70
CA ALA A 193 6.38 11.52 -16.66
C ALA A 193 5.34 12.56 -17.14
N ARG A 194 4.35 12.08 -17.89
CA ARG A 194 3.31 12.90 -18.48
C ARG A 194 2.36 13.47 -17.44
N TYR A 195 2.02 12.65 -16.45
CA TYR A 195 1.46 13.08 -15.18
C TYR A 195 2.37 12.59 -14.06
N ALA A 196 2.62 13.44 -13.07
CA ALA A 196 3.40 13.03 -11.91
C ALA A 196 2.87 13.62 -10.60
N ALA A 197 2.99 12.86 -9.51
CA ALA A 197 2.71 13.33 -8.16
C ALA A 197 3.86 12.97 -7.22
N PHE A 198 4.21 13.89 -6.31
CA PHE A 198 5.29 13.67 -5.35
C PHE A 198 4.77 12.95 -4.10
N ILE A 199 5.48 11.90 -3.69
CA ILE A 199 5.22 11.18 -2.45
C ILE A 199 6.37 11.44 -1.48
N PRO A 200 6.15 12.19 -0.38
CA PRO A 200 7.22 12.51 0.56
C PRO A 200 7.65 11.31 1.43
N ASP A 201 6.80 10.29 1.54
CA ASP A 201 7.02 9.13 2.40
C ASP A 201 6.38 7.88 1.78
N CYS A 202 7.15 7.10 1.03
CA CYS A 202 6.70 5.86 0.40
C CYS A 202 6.24 4.83 1.43
N GLU A 203 6.70 4.90 2.68
CA GLU A 203 6.23 3.98 3.70
C GLU A 203 4.75 4.21 4.04
N LYS A 204 4.20 5.40 3.75
CA LYS A 204 2.77 5.70 3.89
C LYS A 204 1.95 5.21 2.69
N LEU A 205 2.53 4.43 1.77
CA LEU A 205 1.81 3.81 0.67
C LEU A 205 1.53 2.33 0.97
N ARG A 206 0.42 1.81 0.44
CA ARG A 206 0.15 0.37 0.46
C ARG A 206 0.82 -0.29 -0.74
N LEU A 207 1.90 -1.02 -0.47
CA LEU A 207 2.75 -1.60 -1.51
C LEU A 207 2.95 -3.12 -1.37
N ARG A 208 2.30 -3.78 -0.39
CA ARG A 208 2.57 -5.18 -0.01
C ARG A 208 2.52 -6.17 -1.18
N ASP A 209 1.55 -6.02 -2.07
CA ASP A 209 1.35 -6.91 -3.23
C ASP A 209 1.71 -6.25 -4.57
N VAL A 210 2.34 -5.07 -4.52
CA VAL A 210 2.75 -4.33 -5.71
C VAL A 210 4.04 -4.96 -6.25
N PRO A 211 4.09 -5.34 -7.56
CA PRO A 211 5.29 -5.91 -8.14
C PRO A 211 6.43 -4.88 -8.16
N ILE A 212 7.64 -5.31 -7.80
CA ILE A 212 8.83 -4.45 -7.75
C ILE A 212 9.76 -4.78 -8.92
N HIS A 213 10.04 -3.78 -9.75
CA HIS A 213 11.08 -3.78 -10.79
C HIS A 213 12.31 -3.05 -10.27
N TYR A 214 13.48 -3.68 -10.39
CA TYR A 214 14.76 -3.05 -10.07
C TYR A 214 15.48 -2.70 -11.37
N GLU A 215 15.66 -1.41 -11.63
CA GLU A 215 16.37 -0.95 -12.81
C GLU A 215 17.87 -1.13 -12.63
N TYR A 216 18.53 -1.79 -13.58
CA TYR A 216 19.97 -2.00 -13.48
C TYR A 216 20.72 -0.65 -13.39
N PRO A 217 21.69 -0.50 -12.46
CA PRO A 217 22.32 -1.54 -11.65
C PRO A 217 21.71 -1.73 -10.23
N ALA A 218 20.58 -1.11 -9.91
CA ALA A 218 19.88 -1.33 -8.65
C ALA A 218 19.51 -2.81 -8.48
N LYS A 219 19.52 -3.30 -7.24
CA LYS A 219 19.25 -4.70 -6.91
C LYS A 219 18.43 -4.80 -5.64
N ALA A 220 17.64 -5.87 -5.56
CA ALA A 220 16.98 -6.22 -4.31
C ALA A 220 18.00 -6.32 -3.17
N PRO A 221 17.65 -5.85 -1.94
CA PRO A 221 18.52 -6.00 -0.79
C PRO A 221 18.93 -7.45 -0.63
N GLN A 222 20.23 -7.72 -0.55
CA GLN A 222 20.70 -9.06 -0.22
C GLN A 222 20.24 -9.38 1.20
N LYS A 223 19.25 -10.29 1.33
CA LYS A 223 18.92 -10.88 2.63
C LYS A 223 20.18 -11.52 3.19
N GLN A 224 20.86 -10.87 4.14
CA GLN A 224 21.95 -11.50 4.86
C GLN A 224 21.38 -12.76 5.53
N LYS A 225 21.76 -13.94 5.01
CA LYS A 225 21.54 -15.19 5.72
C LYS A 225 22.24 -15.03 7.07
N ARG A 226 21.48 -14.82 8.14
CA ARG A 226 22.01 -14.92 9.50
C ARG A 226 22.63 -16.31 9.62
N ARG A 227 23.95 -16.40 9.73
CA ARG A 227 24.69 -17.61 10.08
C ARG A 227 24.35 -17.99 11.53
N TYR A 228 23.16 -18.53 11.75
CA TYR A 228 22.85 -19.33 12.94
C TYR A 228 23.17 -20.77 12.58
N TRP A 229 24.42 -21.20 12.66
CA TRP A 229 24.89 -22.59 12.84
C TRP A 229 26.42 -22.58 12.85
N GLU A 230 27.01 -22.13 13.95
CA GLU A 230 28.38 -22.50 14.33
C GLU A 230 28.50 -22.17 15.82
N ASN A 231 28.40 -23.23 16.63
CA ASN A 231 28.71 -23.38 18.06
C ASN A 231 27.60 -24.08 18.85
N VAL A 232 27.25 -25.29 18.42
CA VAL A 232 26.93 -26.37 19.35
C VAL A 232 27.77 -27.57 18.91
N ARG A 233 28.94 -27.70 19.53
CA ARG A 233 29.69 -28.94 19.65
C ARG A 233 29.92 -29.16 21.14
#